data_AF-A0A958VCD6-F1
#
_entry.id   AF-A0A958VCD6-F1
#
_cell.length_a   1.000
_cell.length_b   1.000
_cell.length_c   1.000
_cell.angle_alpha   90.00
_cell.angle_beta   90.00
_cell.angle_gamma   90.00
#
_symmetry.space_group_name_H-M   'P 1'
#
loop_
_entity.id
_entity.type
_entity.pdbx_description
1 polymer ?
#
loop_
_entity_poly.entity_id
_entity_poly.type
_entity_poly.pdbx_seq_one_letter_code
_entity_poly.pdbx_strand_id
1 'polypeptide(L)'
;MKIQIDKPCHENWDAMTPKEQGRYCNACEKIVVDLTKYSDQEIIDFFKQKEYNKCGQLNHSQIDRQLIPHVETSGQKIRKGLIAASLLGSVFTFTSAQNHVPQNYVEIQDQSQADETDTQEKNLLEETVLFQIKGKVVDQNGKPIKDARVVINVDETKTNKNGEFQLSVGIYESEPLDVYVHIYASGMNTKKIPLSLNFDETNVDMGNISMMEEKCMVKGKMEVVD
;
A
#
# COMPACT_ATOMS: atom_id res chain seq x y z
N MET A 1 12.68 -18.31 -2.36
CA MET A 1 11.66 -19.06 -1.60
C MET A 1 10.34 -18.36 -1.77
N LYS A 2 9.39 -19.06 -2.40
CA LYS A 2 7.99 -18.67 -2.49
C LYS A 2 7.15 -19.67 -1.71
N ILE A 3 6.08 -19.20 -1.09
CA ILE A 3 5.13 -20.03 -0.39
C ILE A 3 3.85 -20.15 -1.23
N GLN A 4 3.46 -21.39 -1.53
CA GLN A 4 2.18 -21.70 -2.18
C GLN A 4 1.37 -22.67 -1.32
N ILE A 5 0.04 -22.58 -1.43
CA ILE A 5 -0.90 -23.43 -0.70
C ILE A 5 -1.69 -24.24 -1.71
N ASP A 6 -1.29 -25.49 -1.92
CA ASP A 6 -1.97 -26.37 -2.88
C ASP A 6 -3.31 -26.88 -2.35
N LYS A 7 -3.39 -27.06 -1.02
CA LYS A 7 -4.57 -27.59 -0.34
C LYS A 7 -4.98 -26.68 0.80
N PRO A 8 -5.81 -25.65 0.51
CA PRO A 8 -6.36 -24.81 1.55
C PRO A 8 -7.26 -25.62 2.50
N CYS A 9 -7.16 -25.30 3.79
CA CYS A 9 -7.92 -25.84 4.89
C CYS A 9 -8.92 -24.77 5.34
N HIS A 10 -10.20 -25.07 5.22
CA HIS A 10 -11.29 -24.12 5.51
C HIS A 10 -11.86 -24.28 6.93
N GLU A 11 -11.21 -25.08 7.77
CA GLU A 11 -11.66 -25.31 9.14
C GLU A 11 -11.56 -24.06 10.01
N ASN A 12 -12.50 -23.92 10.95
CA ASN A 12 -12.51 -22.83 11.91
C ASN A 12 -11.35 -22.97 12.90
N TRP A 13 -10.52 -21.92 13.04
CA TRP A 13 -9.37 -21.89 13.94
C TRP A 13 -9.79 -22.06 15.41
N ASP A 14 -10.88 -21.40 15.79
CA ASP A 14 -11.34 -21.38 17.18
C ASP A 14 -11.95 -22.72 17.60
N ALA A 15 -12.38 -23.53 16.63
CA ALA A 15 -12.87 -24.89 16.84
C ALA A 15 -11.74 -25.94 16.93
N MET A 16 -10.49 -25.58 16.60
CA MET A 16 -9.34 -26.48 16.67
C MET A 16 -8.85 -26.67 18.11
N THR A 17 -8.29 -27.85 18.39
CA THR A 17 -7.78 -28.20 19.72
C THR A 17 -6.45 -27.51 20.01
N PRO A 18 -6.31 -26.70 21.07
CA PRO A 18 -5.04 -26.07 21.43
C PRO A 18 -3.91 -27.08 21.67
N LYS A 19 -2.71 -26.76 21.18
CA LYS A 19 -1.44 -27.49 21.39
C LYS A 19 -0.33 -26.48 21.70
N GLU A 20 0.83 -26.95 22.14
CA GLU A 20 1.94 -26.07 22.59
C GLU A 20 2.37 -25.04 21.55
N GLN A 21 2.46 -25.43 20.27
CA GLN A 21 2.97 -24.57 19.19
C GLN A 21 1.88 -24.13 18.19
N GLY A 22 0.60 -24.29 18.54
CA GLY A 22 -0.49 -23.95 17.62
C GLY A 22 -1.79 -24.67 17.96
N ARG A 23 -2.53 -25.08 16.95
CA ARG A 23 -3.79 -25.82 17.14
C ARG A 23 -3.86 -27.03 16.24
N TYR A 24 -4.31 -28.15 16.79
CA TYR A 24 -4.53 -29.37 16.02
C TYR A 24 -5.84 -29.28 15.23
N CYS A 25 -5.75 -29.44 13.91
CA CYS A 25 -6.88 -29.49 13.01
C CYS A 25 -7.26 -30.95 12.71
N ASN A 26 -8.52 -31.32 12.99
CA ASN A 26 -9.02 -32.67 12.74
C ASN A 26 -9.17 -32.98 11.23
N ALA A 27 -9.43 -31.98 10.39
CA ALA A 27 -9.66 -32.21 8.96
C ALA A 27 -8.37 -32.50 8.17
N CYS A 28 -7.26 -31.84 8.54
CA CYS A 28 -5.97 -32.04 7.88
C CYS A 28 -4.96 -32.84 8.72
N GLU A 29 -5.39 -33.26 9.93
CA GLU A 29 -4.62 -34.04 10.91
C GLU A 29 -3.24 -33.44 11.25
N LYS A 30 -3.14 -32.12 11.29
CA LYS A 30 -1.88 -31.39 11.50
C LYS A 30 -2.01 -30.33 12.58
N ILE A 31 -0.86 -29.97 13.16
CA ILE A 31 -0.74 -28.75 13.97
C ILE A 31 -0.65 -27.58 13.01
N VAL A 32 -1.61 -26.67 13.10
CA VAL A 32 -1.66 -25.41 12.39
C VAL A 32 -1.03 -24.34 13.29
N VAL A 33 0.02 -23.69 12.80
CA VAL A 33 0.74 -22.63 13.51
C VAL A 33 0.27 -21.27 12.99
N ASP A 34 0.04 -20.30 13.86
CA ASP A 34 -0.27 -18.93 13.46
C ASP A 34 1.01 -18.19 13.07
N LEU A 35 1.16 -17.92 11.76
CA LEU A 35 2.31 -17.21 11.17
C LEU A 35 1.92 -15.80 10.70
N THR A 36 0.70 -15.33 11.02
CA THR A 36 0.18 -14.04 10.53
C THR A 36 1.03 -12.85 10.95
N LYS A 37 1.77 -12.98 12.05
CA LYS A 37 2.67 -11.94 12.59
C LYS A 37 4.15 -12.18 12.25
N TYR A 38 4.48 -13.25 11.54
CA TYR A 38 5.86 -13.60 11.23
C TYR A 38 6.37 -12.70 10.09
N SER A 39 7.61 -12.24 10.25
CA SER A 39 8.39 -11.62 9.19
C SER A 39 8.82 -12.63 8.12
N ASP A 40 9.25 -12.14 6.96
CA ASP A 40 9.75 -13.00 5.88
C ASP A 40 10.86 -13.94 6.35
N GLN A 41 11.79 -13.44 7.16
CA GLN A 41 12.88 -14.24 7.70
C GLN A 41 12.36 -15.35 8.62
N GLU A 42 11.42 -15.03 9.51
CA GLU A 42 10.82 -16.02 10.42
C GLU A 42 9.99 -17.06 9.67
N ILE A 43 9.27 -16.67 8.61
CA ILE A 43 8.55 -17.61 7.73
C ILE A 43 9.55 -18.54 7.04
N ILE A 44 10.63 -17.98 6.47
CA ILE A 44 11.69 -18.77 5.82
C ILE A 44 12.28 -19.77 6.80
N ASP A 45 12.64 -19.33 8.00
CA ASP A 45 13.26 -20.17 9.02
C ASP A 45 12.29 -21.23 9.53
N PHE A 46 11.02 -20.86 9.71
CA PHE A 46 9.96 -21.81 10.02
C PHE A 46 9.90 -22.92 8.99
N PHE A 47 9.91 -22.63 7.68
CA PHE A 47 9.81 -23.67 6.64
C PHE A 47 11.12 -24.43 6.39
N LYS A 48 12.29 -23.86 6.69
CA LYS A 48 13.60 -24.54 6.56
C LYS A 48 13.83 -25.69 7.53
N GLN A 49 13.17 -25.69 8.71
CA GLN A 49 13.33 -26.79 9.67
C GLN A 49 12.83 -28.11 9.05
N LYS A 50 13.55 -29.23 9.21
CA LYS A 50 13.26 -30.53 8.56
C LYS A 50 12.08 -31.30 9.17
N GLU A 51 10.96 -30.64 9.38
CA GLU A 51 9.72 -31.29 9.78
C GLU A 51 8.78 -31.37 8.58
N TYR A 52 8.46 -32.59 8.17
CA TYR A 52 7.46 -32.84 7.14
C TYR A 52 6.07 -32.49 7.67
N ASN A 53 5.17 -32.02 6.79
CA ASN A 53 3.75 -31.75 7.08
C ASN A 53 3.42 -30.49 7.91
N LYS A 54 4.16 -29.39 7.69
CA LYS A 54 3.80 -28.09 8.28
C LYS A 54 2.49 -27.55 7.71
N CYS A 55 1.65 -27.05 8.60
CA CYS A 55 0.46 -26.28 8.26
C CYS A 55 0.58 -24.93 8.96
N GLY A 56 0.49 -23.84 8.20
CA GLY A 56 0.54 -22.49 8.74
C GLY A 56 -0.77 -21.77 8.48
N GLN A 57 -1.09 -20.79 9.31
CA GLN A 57 -2.09 -19.77 9.07
C GLN A 57 -1.34 -18.49 8.68
N LEU A 58 -1.53 -18.03 7.44
CA LEU A 58 -0.82 -16.87 6.88
C LEU A 58 -1.80 -15.86 6.32
N ASN A 59 -1.38 -14.60 6.27
CA ASN A 59 -2.06 -13.55 5.53
C ASN A 59 -1.90 -13.77 4.01
N HIS A 60 -2.87 -13.35 3.20
CA HIS A 60 -2.71 -13.34 1.73
C HIS A 60 -1.47 -12.59 1.28
N SER A 61 -1.12 -11.50 1.97
CA SER A 61 0.08 -10.73 1.69
C SER A 61 1.38 -11.49 1.92
N GLN A 62 1.37 -12.65 2.58
CA GLN A 62 2.54 -13.51 2.81
C GLN A 62 2.64 -14.67 1.80
N ILE A 63 1.60 -14.90 0.97
CA ILE A 63 1.50 -16.04 0.05
C ILE A 63 1.71 -15.56 -1.39
N ASP A 64 2.16 -16.46 -2.25
CA ASP A 64 2.30 -16.24 -3.69
C ASP A 64 3.24 -15.09 -4.11
N ARG A 65 4.12 -14.67 -3.21
CA ARG A 65 5.19 -13.72 -3.48
C ARG A 65 6.55 -14.25 -3.05
N GLN A 66 7.60 -13.59 -3.52
CA GLN A 66 8.95 -13.83 -3.05
C GLN A 66 9.09 -13.38 -1.60
N LEU A 67 9.60 -14.26 -0.73
CA LEU A 67 10.04 -13.89 0.62
C LEU A 67 11.48 -13.35 0.58
N ILE A 68 11.72 -12.23 1.25
CA ILE A 68 13.01 -11.56 1.28
C ILE A 68 13.70 -11.88 2.62
N PRO A 69 14.79 -12.67 2.63
CA PRO A 69 15.52 -12.92 3.87
C PRO A 69 16.13 -11.62 4.40
N HIS A 70 16.02 -11.41 5.71
CA HIS A 70 16.71 -10.31 6.36
C HIS A 70 18.18 -10.70 6.50
N VAL A 71 19.04 -10.14 5.65
CA VAL A 71 20.48 -10.28 5.83
C VAL A 71 20.88 -9.34 6.95
N GLU A 72 21.02 -9.86 8.17
CA GLU A 72 21.80 -9.15 9.16
C GLU A 72 23.22 -9.02 8.62
N THR A 73 23.61 -7.81 8.23
CA THR A 73 25.01 -7.46 8.10
C THR A 73 25.61 -7.62 9.49
N SER A 74 26.14 -8.82 9.76
CA SER A 74 26.89 -9.16 10.97
C SER A 74 27.91 -8.04 11.20
N GLY A 75 27.57 -7.12 12.10
CA GLY A 75 28.38 -5.96 12.41
C GLY A 75 29.77 -6.45 12.76
N GLN A 76 30.74 -6.10 11.92
CA GLN A 76 32.15 -6.31 12.22
C GLN A 76 32.39 -5.72 13.61
N LYS A 77 32.74 -6.58 14.57
CA LYS A 77 33.16 -6.14 15.91
C LYS A 77 34.42 -5.31 15.73
N ILE A 78 34.27 -4.00 15.55
CA ILE A 78 35.41 -3.08 15.59
C ILE A 78 35.89 -3.10 17.04
N ARG A 79 36.96 -3.86 17.26
CA ARG A 79 37.74 -3.79 18.50
C ARG A 79 38.22 -2.35 18.63
N LYS A 80 37.64 -1.59 19.57
CA LYS A 80 38.12 -0.26 19.94
C LYS A 80 39.50 -0.44 20.59
N GLY A 81 40.54 -0.38 19.76
CA GLY A 81 41.92 -0.19 20.20
C GLY A 81 42.07 1.22 20.77
N LEU A 82 42.49 1.31 22.02
CA LEU A 82 42.94 2.54 22.65
C LEU A 82 44.18 3.04 21.90
N ILE A 83 44.13 4.23 21.32
CA ILE A 83 45.33 4.97 20.92
C ILE A 83 45.33 6.29 21.68
N ALA A 84 46.35 6.43 22.52
CA ALA A 84 46.65 7.60 23.30
C ALA A 84 47.26 8.71 22.43
N ALA A 85 46.87 9.95 22.76
CA ALA A 85 47.54 11.24 22.62
C ALA A 85 48.47 11.53 21.42
N SER A 86 48.20 12.62 20.71
CA SER A 86 49.18 13.71 20.51
C SER A 86 48.47 15.01 20.10
N LEU A 87 48.79 16.08 20.83
CA LEU A 87 48.40 17.47 20.62
C LEU A 87 49.20 18.12 19.47
N LEU A 88 48.85 19.36 19.14
CA LEU A 88 49.39 20.31 18.16
C LEU A 88 48.65 20.20 16.80
N GLY A 89 47.94 21.19 16.27
CA GLY A 89 47.99 22.64 16.45
C GLY A 89 47.95 23.26 15.06
N SER A 90 46.80 23.80 14.63
CA SER A 90 46.72 24.70 13.47
C SER A 90 45.45 25.54 13.52
N VAL A 91 45.69 26.80 13.88
CA VAL A 91 45.04 28.06 13.51
C VAL A 91 43.73 27.96 12.72
N PHE A 92 42.67 28.45 13.34
CA PHE A 92 41.40 28.80 12.71
C PHE A 92 41.56 30.01 11.78
N THR A 93 41.12 29.87 10.53
CA THR A 93 40.68 31.00 9.70
C THR A 93 39.21 30.78 9.36
N PHE A 94 38.31 31.36 10.15
CA PHE A 94 36.91 31.50 9.77
C PHE A 94 36.76 32.76 8.92
N THR A 95 36.50 32.61 7.63
CA THR A 95 36.00 33.68 6.78
C THR A 95 34.48 33.74 6.90
N SER A 96 33.98 34.67 7.69
CA SER A 96 32.56 35.01 7.74
C SER A 96 32.23 35.95 6.58
N ALA A 97 31.62 35.44 5.52
CA ALA A 97 30.96 36.27 4.50
C ALA A 97 29.45 36.03 4.60
N GLN A 98 28.81 36.73 5.55
CA GLN A 98 27.40 37.06 5.47
C GLN A 98 27.31 38.56 5.35
N ASN A 99 26.78 39.02 4.22
CA ASN A 99 26.13 40.31 3.93
C ASN A 99 25.88 40.23 2.41
N HIS A 100 24.70 40.45 1.86
CA HIS A 100 23.61 41.32 2.26
C HIS A 100 22.44 40.93 1.35
N VAL A 101 21.23 40.77 1.90
CA VAL A 101 20.01 40.74 1.08
C VAL A 101 19.74 42.17 0.61
N PRO A 102 19.64 42.46 -0.70
CA PRO A 102 19.05 43.71 -1.14
C PRO A 102 17.53 43.51 -1.23
N GLN A 103 16.81 44.06 -0.25
CA GLN A 103 15.48 44.55 -0.51
C GLN A 103 15.61 45.78 -1.42
N ASN A 104 15.10 45.69 -2.63
CA ASN A 104 14.65 46.84 -3.39
C ASN A 104 13.21 46.58 -3.80
N TYR A 105 12.31 47.25 -3.10
CA TYR A 105 10.95 47.49 -3.55
C TYR A 105 11.00 48.50 -4.69
N VAL A 106 10.31 48.21 -5.79
CA VAL A 106 9.88 49.22 -6.76
C VAL A 106 8.42 48.92 -7.09
N GLU A 107 7.57 49.86 -6.70
CA GLU A 107 6.17 49.96 -7.12
C GLU A 107 6.15 50.84 -8.37
N ILE A 108 5.78 50.29 -9.53
CA ILE A 108 5.26 51.06 -10.66
C ILE A 108 4.14 50.25 -11.32
N GLN A 109 2.94 50.82 -11.31
CA GLN A 109 1.82 50.47 -12.19
C GLN A 109 2.22 50.76 -13.63
N ASP A 110 2.05 49.80 -14.54
CA ASP A 110 2.00 50.11 -15.96
C ASP A 110 0.89 49.34 -16.65
N GLN A 111 0.08 50.10 -17.37
CA GLN A 111 -1.01 49.64 -18.21
C GLN A 111 -0.42 49.27 -19.56
N SER A 112 -0.60 48.03 -20.00
CA SER A 112 -0.48 47.70 -21.42
C SER A 112 -1.75 47.03 -21.89
N GLN A 113 -2.45 47.78 -22.76
CA GLN A 113 -3.54 47.32 -23.58
C GLN A 113 -3.06 46.31 -24.61
N ALA A 114 -4.04 45.56 -25.11
CA ALA A 114 -3.97 44.51 -26.10
C ALA A 114 -3.05 44.81 -27.30
N ASP A 115 -2.29 43.79 -27.66
CA ASP A 115 -1.88 43.58 -29.05
C ASP A 115 -2.18 42.11 -29.40
N GLU A 116 -3.10 41.93 -30.33
CA GLU A 116 -3.42 40.65 -30.93
C GLU A 116 -2.30 40.31 -31.91
N THR A 117 -1.58 39.22 -31.65
CA THR A 117 -0.80 38.56 -32.71
C THR A 117 -1.09 37.07 -32.71
N ASP A 118 -1.85 36.71 -33.74
CA ASP A 118 -2.12 35.42 -34.36
C ASP A 118 -1.36 34.21 -33.78
N THR A 119 -2.08 33.46 -32.94
CA THR A 119 -1.72 32.15 -32.44
C THR A 119 -2.19 31.10 -33.43
N GLN A 120 -1.26 30.46 -34.14
CA GLN A 120 -1.47 29.09 -34.62
C GLN A 120 -0.58 28.12 -33.85
N GLU A 121 -0.78 28.12 -32.54
CA GLU A 121 -0.57 26.94 -31.73
C GLU A 121 -1.80 26.05 -31.93
N LYS A 122 -1.64 24.92 -32.62
CA LYS A 122 -2.66 23.87 -32.60
C LYS A 122 -2.75 23.37 -31.17
N ASN A 123 -3.61 24.03 -30.40
CA ASN A 123 -4.04 23.60 -29.09
C ASN A 123 -4.88 22.34 -29.30
N LEU A 124 -4.20 21.19 -29.27
CA LEU A 124 -4.86 19.91 -29.03
C LEU A 124 -5.25 19.93 -27.55
N LEU A 125 -6.32 20.67 -27.22
CA LEU A 125 -6.95 20.62 -25.91
C LEU A 125 -7.45 19.18 -25.76
N GLU A 126 -6.69 18.36 -25.03
CA GLU A 126 -7.16 17.05 -24.60
C GLU A 126 -8.40 17.29 -23.73
N GLU A 127 -9.58 16.98 -24.29
CA GLU A 127 -10.84 17.21 -23.61
C GLU A 127 -10.90 16.29 -22.39
N THR A 128 -10.84 16.93 -21.20
CA THR A 128 -10.95 16.23 -19.92
C THR A 128 -12.43 16.12 -19.59
N VAL A 129 -12.95 14.91 -19.53
CA VAL A 129 -14.33 14.64 -19.14
C VAL A 129 -14.39 14.40 -17.63
N LEU A 130 -15.27 15.12 -16.94
CA LEU A 130 -15.46 15.00 -15.50
C LEU A 130 -16.51 13.93 -15.17
N PHE A 131 -16.07 12.85 -14.54
CA PHE A 131 -16.93 11.79 -14.03
C PHE A 131 -17.30 12.02 -12.56
N GLN A 132 -18.57 11.82 -12.22
CA GLN A 132 -19.08 11.82 -10.85
C GLN A 132 -19.31 10.39 -10.39
N ILE A 133 -18.40 9.88 -9.56
CA ILE A 133 -18.40 8.50 -9.12
C ILE A 133 -18.87 8.45 -7.67
N LYS A 134 -19.90 7.65 -7.40
CA LYS A 134 -20.44 7.45 -6.05
C LYS A 134 -20.55 5.97 -5.72
N GLY A 135 -20.60 5.67 -4.42
CA GLY A 135 -20.83 4.31 -3.93
C GLY A 135 -20.88 4.26 -2.42
N LYS A 136 -21.04 3.05 -1.88
CA LYS A 136 -21.12 2.80 -0.44
C LYS A 136 -20.23 1.64 -0.03
N VAL A 137 -19.30 1.89 0.87
CA VAL A 137 -18.35 0.89 1.38
C VAL A 137 -18.89 0.27 2.66
N VAL A 138 -19.01 -1.05 2.67
CA VAL A 138 -19.56 -1.84 3.79
C VAL A 138 -18.64 -3.01 4.13
N ASP A 139 -18.72 -3.56 5.33
CA ASP A 139 -18.04 -4.80 5.66
C ASP A 139 -18.77 -6.03 5.08
N GLN A 140 -18.26 -7.22 5.35
CA GLN A 140 -18.87 -8.50 4.95
C GLN A 140 -20.28 -8.77 5.54
N ASN A 141 -20.66 -8.05 6.61
CA ASN A 141 -21.98 -8.13 7.23
C ASN A 141 -22.91 -7.02 6.75
N GLY A 142 -22.46 -6.17 5.82
CA GLY A 142 -23.21 -5.01 5.33
C GLY A 142 -23.15 -3.78 6.25
N LYS A 143 -22.32 -3.79 7.30
CA LYS A 143 -22.14 -2.63 8.17
C LYS A 143 -21.34 -1.54 7.45
N PRO A 144 -21.78 -0.28 7.47
CA PRO A 144 -21.03 0.81 6.86
C PRO A 144 -19.63 1.01 7.43
N ILE A 145 -18.67 1.33 6.56
CA ILE A 145 -17.29 1.64 6.94
C ILE A 145 -17.06 3.13 6.78
N LYS A 146 -16.86 3.83 7.89
CA LYS A 146 -16.53 5.27 7.95
C LYS A 146 -15.04 5.50 7.70
N ASP A 147 -14.70 6.63 7.11
CA ASP A 147 -13.33 7.11 6.88
C ASP A 147 -12.47 6.18 5.98
N ALA A 148 -13.07 5.27 5.22
CA ALA A 148 -12.37 4.48 4.20
C ALA A 148 -11.89 5.41 3.09
N ARG A 149 -10.59 5.35 2.76
CA ARG A 149 -9.98 6.15 1.68
C ARG A 149 -10.28 5.48 0.35
N VAL A 150 -10.91 6.22 -0.55
CA VAL A 150 -11.22 5.80 -1.92
C VAL A 150 -10.34 6.61 -2.85
N VAL A 151 -9.58 5.96 -3.73
CA VAL A 151 -8.62 6.57 -4.64
C VAL A 151 -8.90 6.10 -6.06
N ILE A 152 -8.97 7.05 -6.99
CA ILE A 152 -9.12 6.80 -8.43
C ILE A 152 -8.10 7.69 -9.13
N ASN A 153 -7.12 7.10 -9.80
CA ASN A 153 -5.94 7.81 -10.31
C ASN A 153 -5.22 8.60 -9.20
N VAL A 154 -5.21 9.94 -9.29
CA VAL A 154 -4.62 10.85 -8.28
C VAL A 154 -5.66 11.47 -7.36
N ASP A 155 -6.94 11.31 -7.67
CA ASP A 155 -8.05 11.90 -6.91
C ASP A 155 -8.46 10.96 -5.78
N GLU A 156 -8.84 11.54 -4.64
CA GLU A 156 -9.24 10.77 -3.46
C GLU A 156 -10.37 11.40 -2.67
N THR A 157 -11.09 10.55 -1.93
CA THR A 157 -12.10 10.96 -0.95
C THR A 157 -12.15 9.98 0.20
N LYS A 158 -12.97 10.28 1.21
CA LYS A 158 -13.24 9.39 2.34
C LYS A 158 -14.73 9.13 2.47
N THR A 159 -15.07 7.92 2.89
CA THR A 159 -16.46 7.57 3.17
C THR A 159 -16.99 8.28 4.41
N ASN A 160 -18.25 8.69 4.36
CA ASN A 160 -18.95 9.31 5.48
C ASN A 160 -19.36 8.26 6.55
N LYS A 161 -20.09 8.69 7.59
CA LYS A 161 -20.59 7.80 8.66
C LYS A 161 -21.53 6.68 8.18
N ASN A 162 -22.17 6.86 7.03
CA ASN A 162 -23.06 5.89 6.39
C ASN A 162 -22.29 5.02 5.38
N GLY A 163 -20.97 5.16 5.29
CA GLY A 163 -20.12 4.43 4.34
C GLY A 163 -20.14 4.98 2.92
N GLU A 164 -20.85 6.08 2.67
CA GLU A 164 -21.04 6.62 1.33
C GLU A 164 -19.88 7.53 0.93
N PHE A 165 -19.50 7.50 -0.34
CA PHE A 165 -18.54 8.43 -0.93
C PHE A 165 -19.07 9.00 -2.24
N GLN A 166 -18.55 10.16 -2.61
CA GLN A 166 -18.69 10.77 -3.92
C GLN A 166 -17.33 11.41 -4.28
N LEU A 167 -16.88 11.21 -5.51
CA LEU A 167 -15.62 11.71 -6.03
C LEU A 167 -15.81 12.18 -7.48
N SER A 168 -15.33 13.39 -7.78
CA SER A 168 -15.26 13.90 -9.15
C SER A 168 -13.86 13.60 -9.70
N VAL A 169 -13.75 12.97 -10.86
CA VAL A 169 -12.47 12.57 -11.48
C VAL A 169 -12.43 13.06 -12.92
N GLY A 170 -11.35 13.73 -13.31
CA GLY A 170 -11.11 14.12 -14.70
C GLY A 170 -10.41 13.00 -15.47
N ILE A 171 -10.96 12.61 -16.62
CA ILE A 171 -10.41 11.55 -17.47
C ILE A 171 -10.28 12.08 -18.90
N TYR A 172 -9.12 11.88 -19.51
CA TYR A 172 -8.86 12.23 -20.90
C TYR A 172 -9.44 11.15 -21.83
N GLU A 173 -10.24 11.56 -22.81
CA GLU A 173 -10.90 10.62 -23.75
C GLU A 173 -9.92 9.92 -24.71
N SER A 174 -8.72 10.49 -24.89
CA SER A 174 -7.71 10.03 -25.84
C SER A 174 -6.91 8.80 -25.40
N GLU A 175 -6.99 8.37 -24.14
CA GLU A 175 -6.17 7.26 -23.62
C GLU A 175 -7.00 6.03 -23.23
N PRO A 176 -6.60 4.80 -23.65
CA PRO A 176 -7.18 3.57 -23.14
C PRO A 176 -6.72 3.37 -21.68
N LEU A 177 -7.39 4.04 -20.76
CA LEU A 177 -7.06 3.98 -19.34
C LEU A 177 -7.79 2.81 -18.70
N ASP A 178 -7.03 1.79 -18.29
CA ASP A 178 -7.48 0.85 -17.27
C ASP A 178 -7.62 1.62 -15.95
N VAL A 179 -8.77 2.24 -15.73
CA VAL A 179 -9.06 2.99 -14.51
C VAL A 179 -9.43 2.00 -13.41
N TYR A 180 -8.81 2.15 -12.24
CA TYR A 180 -9.11 1.33 -11.07
C TYR A 180 -9.51 2.19 -9.88
N VAL A 181 -10.47 1.69 -9.13
CA VAL A 181 -10.81 2.20 -7.80
C VAL A 181 -10.06 1.39 -6.76
N HIS A 182 -9.23 2.08 -5.97
CA HIS A 182 -8.51 1.52 -4.84
C HIS A 182 -9.16 1.98 -3.54
N ILE A 183 -9.53 1.03 -2.67
CA ILE A 183 -10.18 1.32 -1.38
C ILE A 183 -9.34 0.77 -0.24
N TYR A 184 -9.07 1.64 0.73
CA TYR A 184 -8.29 1.35 1.92
C TYR A 184 -9.12 1.67 3.17
N ALA A 185 -9.16 0.73 4.12
CA ALA A 185 -9.77 0.93 5.43
C ALA A 185 -8.93 0.24 6.50
N SER A 186 -8.87 0.82 7.69
CA SER A 186 -8.08 0.25 8.79
C SER A 186 -8.59 -1.15 9.17
N GLY A 187 -7.69 -2.13 9.24
CA GLY A 187 -8.02 -3.52 9.55
C GLY A 187 -8.73 -4.28 8.42
N MET A 188 -8.70 -3.78 7.18
CA MET A 188 -9.33 -4.42 6.02
C MET A 188 -8.35 -4.62 4.87
N ASN A 189 -8.57 -5.71 4.11
CA ASN A 189 -7.82 -5.94 2.88
C ASN A 189 -8.08 -4.80 1.88
N THR A 190 -7.03 -4.31 1.22
CA THR A 190 -7.19 -3.34 0.14
C THR A 190 -7.99 -3.96 -1.00
N LYS A 191 -8.97 -3.21 -1.50
CA LYS A 191 -9.81 -3.64 -2.63
C LYS A 191 -9.46 -2.83 -3.87
N LYS A 192 -9.17 -3.51 -4.98
CA LYS A 192 -8.93 -2.95 -6.31
C LYS A 192 -10.07 -3.38 -7.24
N ILE A 193 -10.77 -2.42 -7.87
CA ILE A 193 -11.93 -2.68 -8.72
C ILE A 193 -11.72 -1.99 -10.07
N PRO A 194 -11.82 -2.70 -11.21
CA PRO A 194 -11.78 -2.05 -12.52
C PRO A 194 -13.02 -1.17 -12.69
N LEU A 195 -12.83 0.03 -13.22
CA LEU A 195 -13.90 1.00 -13.46
C LEU A 195 -14.13 1.13 -14.96
N SER A 196 -15.30 0.71 -15.42
CA SER A 196 -15.74 0.94 -16.80
C SER A 196 -16.37 2.32 -16.90
N LEU A 197 -15.81 3.18 -17.74
CA LEU A 197 -16.29 4.53 -17.98
C LEU A 197 -16.99 4.61 -19.34
N ASN A 198 -18.13 5.28 -19.38
CA ASN A 198 -18.83 5.63 -20.60
C ASN A 198 -18.83 7.16 -20.72
N PHE A 199 -18.17 7.71 -21.74
CA PHE A 199 -18.04 9.16 -21.91
C PHE A 199 -19.39 9.86 -22.20
N ASP A 200 -20.42 9.11 -22.61
CA ASP A 200 -21.80 9.62 -22.74
C ASP A 200 -22.56 9.67 -21.40
N GLU A 201 -22.10 8.94 -20.36
CA GLU A 201 -22.73 8.86 -19.04
C GLU A 201 -21.72 9.09 -17.92
N THR A 202 -21.58 10.35 -17.54
CA THR A 202 -20.55 10.78 -16.58
C THR A 202 -20.91 10.52 -15.11
N ASN A 203 -22.15 10.12 -14.80
CA ASN A 203 -22.55 9.73 -13.45
C ASN A 203 -22.43 8.22 -13.28
N VAL A 204 -21.53 7.77 -12.41
CA VAL A 204 -21.28 6.36 -12.17
C VAL A 204 -21.65 5.99 -10.74
N ASP A 205 -22.60 5.06 -10.58
CA ASP A 205 -22.95 4.48 -9.28
C ASP A 205 -22.35 3.07 -9.14
N MET A 206 -21.41 2.93 -8.22
CA MET A 206 -20.76 1.65 -7.92
C MET A 206 -21.56 0.77 -6.95
N GLY A 207 -22.67 1.25 -6.42
CA GLY A 207 -23.50 0.54 -5.45
C GLY A 207 -22.76 0.21 -4.15
N ASN A 208 -23.10 -0.94 -3.57
CA ASN A 208 -22.46 -1.43 -2.34
C ASN A 208 -21.16 -2.18 -2.65
N ILE A 209 -20.07 -1.70 -2.08
CA ILE A 209 -18.74 -2.30 -2.18
C ILE A 209 -18.40 -2.95 -0.84
N SER A 210 -18.49 -4.27 -0.78
CA SER A 210 -18.12 -5.02 0.43
C SER A 210 -16.59 -5.14 0.55
N MET A 211 -16.04 -4.77 1.70
CA MET A 211 -14.67 -4.99 2.09
C MET A 211 -14.60 -6.14 3.10
N MET A 212 -13.53 -6.93 2.98
CA MET A 212 -13.24 -8.00 3.92
C MET A 212 -12.20 -7.50 4.91
N GLU A 213 -12.38 -7.84 6.18
CA GLU A 213 -11.33 -7.65 7.19
C GLU A 213 -10.01 -8.24 6.68
N GLU A 214 -8.88 -7.79 7.23
CA GLU A 214 -7.59 -8.50 7.15
C GLU A 214 -7.70 -9.85 7.90
N LYS A 215 -8.56 -10.73 7.41
CA LYS A 215 -8.72 -12.11 7.80
C LYS A 215 -8.68 -12.95 6.55
N CYS A 216 -7.56 -12.86 5.86
CA CYS A 216 -7.21 -13.89 4.91
C CYS A 216 -6.16 -14.76 5.52
N MET A 217 -6.62 -15.50 6.52
CA MET A 217 -5.91 -16.58 7.18
C MET A 217 -6.02 -17.81 6.29
N VAL A 218 -5.15 -17.93 5.29
CA VAL A 218 -5.10 -19.15 4.50
C VAL A 218 -4.36 -20.18 5.33
N LYS A 219 -5.08 -21.26 5.65
CA LYS A 219 -4.51 -22.46 6.26
C LYS A 219 -4.35 -23.48 5.17
N GLY A 220 -3.33 -24.32 5.20
CA GLY A 220 -3.25 -25.40 4.23
C GLY A 220 -1.93 -26.14 4.24
N LYS A 221 -1.88 -27.26 3.51
CA LYS A 221 -0.60 -27.92 3.21
C LYS A 221 0.17 -26.98 2.28
N MET A 222 1.37 -26.62 2.70
CA MET A 222 2.24 -25.70 1.99
C MET A 222 3.37 -26.45 1.35
N GLU A 223 3.66 -26.10 0.10
CA GLU A 223 4.82 -26.59 -0.63
C GLU A 223 5.77 -25.40 -0.85
N VAL A 224 7.05 -25.64 -0.55
CA VAL A 224 8.11 -24.68 -0.81
C VAL A 224 8.50 -24.84 -2.27
N VAL A 225 8.35 -23.77 -3.04
CA VAL A 225 8.80 -23.73 -4.43
C VAL A 225 10.07 -22.89 -4.48
N ASP A 226 11.13 -23.49 -5.02
CA ASP A 226 12.44 -22.87 -5.21
C ASP A 226 12.47 -21.98 -6.46
#